data_AF-A0A444X2A3-F1
#
_entry.id   AF-A0A444X2A3-F1
#
_cell.length_a   1.000
_cell.length_b   1.000
_cell.length_c   1.000
_cell.angle_alpha   90.00
_cell.angle_beta   90.00
_cell.angle_gamma   90.00
#
_symmetry.space_group_name_H-M   'P 1'
#
loop_
_entity.id
_entity.type
_entity.pdbx_description
1 polymer ?
#
loop_
_entity_poly.entity_id
_entity_poly.type
_entity_poly.pdbx_seq_one_letter_code
_entity_poly.pdbx_strand_id
1 'polypeptide(L)'
;MVQHGDVAGLSVADLLKKAWDSVDDAYETYRKYGRCHGFGVRKGDSGKDCDGKLVRYRFFCNREGLRETKHYNRIDRRRMHKPETRTGCQAKLSVYLDENENNWKIGCLHGIATSKILGYMAGVAGGYSLFGFLKKDAYNYADKARWAKIVDGDANAALVYLEGKDDSDSMSVARYNMIADERLGNLIWADGASRSDYQYFGNVLVFDSTYRKNKYKRPVVIFFGVNNHKQTTIFGFGLLMDESVSLYRWMLENLLEVMCRKKPLVVIIDGDIAMIKAVKEVLPEAIHRLCAWHVERNVTSNMKDENLKVLFKRWLYSEMEIAEFEADWEDVLEEFGLKDSLWANQMHEKRKMWANAYLSDKFCAGFLTTSRCEGINAFVNKFSKSTHSILEMSQNLELAVREYRNKEILLQFNCIHTVPVMTTCLKSIESVAARVYTREVFSDVKKEIEKARAVNLVRKRRCLNTMVYTLEEYRKPNMLIIACFGRASRKLECQCNIWRKMGILVDTCSS
;
A
#
# COMPACT_ATOMS: atom_id res chain seq x y z
N MET A 1 39.21 21.34 25.49
CA MET A 1 39.45 20.08 24.77
C MET A 1 38.52 19.03 25.34
N VAL A 2 37.41 18.74 24.68
CA VAL A 2 36.45 17.72 25.14
C VAL A 2 37.02 16.35 24.75
N GLN A 3 37.32 15.52 25.76
CA GLN A 3 37.77 14.15 25.56
C GLN A 3 36.62 13.32 24.99
N HIS A 4 36.65 13.05 23.69
CA HIS A 4 35.78 12.06 23.08
C HIS A 4 36.32 10.67 23.42
N GLY A 5 35.73 10.05 24.45
CA GLY A 5 36.10 8.74 24.98
C GLY A 5 36.12 7.61 23.95
N ASP A 6 36.74 6.52 24.37
CA ASP A 6 37.05 5.32 23.58
C ASP A 6 35.79 4.70 22.94
N VAL A 7 35.73 4.73 21.60
CA VAL A 7 34.58 4.28 20.79
C VAL A 7 34.65 2.75 20.56
N ALA A 8 35.69 2.08 21.06
CA ALA A 8 35.95 0.66 20.83
C ALA A 8 34.96 -0.29 21.54
N GLY A 9 34.22 0.18 22.54
CA GLY A 9 33.27 -0.62 23.33
C GLY A 9 31.78 -0.23 23.21
N LEU A 10 31.43 0.71 22.31
CA LEU A 10 30.04 1.20 22.22
C LEU A 10 29.13 0.19 21.52
N SER A 11 28.08 -0.23 22.22
CA SER A 11 27.02 -1.06 21.64
C SER A 11 26.10 -0.23 20.73
N VAL A 12 25.34 -0.90 19.87
CA VAL A 12 24.29 -0.26 19.05
C VAL A 12 23.27 0.49 19.91
N ALA A 13 22.95 -0.03 21.11
CA ALA A 13 22.03 0.60 22.05
C ALA A 13 22.60 1.90 22.64
N ASP A 14 23.93 1.98 22.82
CA ASP A 14 24.60 3.20 23.33
C ASP A 14 24.68 4.29 22.27
N LEU A 15 24.81 3.90 20.99
CA LEU A 15 24.74 4.83 19.87
C LEU A 15 23.35 5.44 19.73
N LEU A 16 22.29 4.65 19.87
CA LEU A 16 20.90 5.14 19.77
C LEU A 16 20.53 6.18 20.83
N LYS A 17 21.27 6.24 21.94
CA LYS A 17 21.06 7.22 23.02
C LYS A 17 21.88 8.51 22.86
N LYS A 18 22.73 8.61 21.85
CA LYS A 18 23.54 9.81 21.62
C LYS A 18 22.75 10.90 20.90
N ALA A 19 22.98 12.13 21.34
CA ALA A 19 22.61 13.36 20.65
C ALA A 19 23.87 14.18 20.35
N TRP A 20 23.83 15.00 19.31
CA TRP A 20 24.95 15.84 18.89
C TRP A 20 24.50 17.26 18.59
N ASP A 21 25.32 18.24 18.94
CA ASP A 21 25.02 19.65 18.66
C ASP A 21 25.22 20.01 17.17
N SER A 22 25.95 19.16 16.42
CA SER A 22 26.16 19.34 14.99
C SER A 22 26.11 18.02 14.21
N VAL A 23 25.79 18.12 12.91
CA VAL A 23 25.86 17.01 11.95
C VAL A 23 27.30 16.50 11.80
N ASP A 24 28.29 17.39 11.95
CA ASP A 24 29.70 17.02 11.82
C ASP A 24 30.19 16.17 12.99
N ASP A 25 29.71 16.43 14.21
CA ASP A 25 30.02 15.60 15.38
C ASP A 25 29.36 14.22 15.28
N ALA A 26 28.14 14.17 14.73
CA ALA A 26 27.46 12.91 14.42
C ALA A 26 28.23 12.12 13.34
N TYR A 27 28.74 12.81 12.32
CA TYR A 27 29.58 12.20 11.28
C TYR A 27 30.88 11.65 11.84
N GLU A 28 31.62 12.42 12.65
CA GLU A 28 32.88 11.97 13.24
C GLU A 28 32.68 10.80 14.23
N THR A 29 31.59 10.83 14.99
CA THR A 29 31.22 9.70 15.86
C THR A 29 30.96 8.43 15.05
N TYR A 30 30.17 8.53 13.97
CA TYR A 30 29.88 7.39 13.12
C TYR A 30 31.09 6.94 12.29
N ARG A 31 31.97 7.86 11.91
CA ARG A 31 33.24 7.58 11.22
C ARG A 31 34.21 6.81 12.12
N LYS A 32 34.36 7.21 13.38
CA LYS A 32 35.13 6.46 14.39
C LYS A 32 34.51 5.08 14.63
N TYR A 33 33.19 5.02 14.79
CA TYR A 33 32.46 3.76 14.90
C TYR A 33 32.71 2.84 13.69
N GLY A 34 32.55 3.36 12.47
CA GLY A 34 32.81 2.62 11.25
C GLY A 34 34.27 2.14 11.16
N ARG A 35 35.24 2.96 11.58
CA ARG A 35 36.65 2.57 11.65
C ARG A 35 36.87 1.39 12.61
N CYS A 36 36.27 1.45 13.81
CA CYS A 36 36.31 0.34 14.77
C CYS A 36 35.55 -0.89 14.28
N HIS A 37 34.57 -0.74 13.38
CA HIS A 37 33.74 -1.84 12.86
C HIS A 37 34.09 -2.22 11.41
N GLY A 38 35.27 -1.82 10.92
CA GLY A 38 35.84 -2.29 9.66
C GLY A 38 35.25 -1.69 8.38
N PHE A 39 34.61 -0.51 8.44
CA PHE A 39 34.11 0.18 7.24
C PHE A 39 34.32 1.70 7.25
N GLY A 40 34.70 2.23 6.09
CA GLY A 40 34.77 3.69 5.90
C GLY A 40 33.37 4.30 5.74
N VAL A 41 33.20 5.51 6.25
CA VAL A 41 31.93 6.26 6.22
C VAL A 41 32.06 7.49 5.33
N ARG A 42 31.07 7.71 4.48
CA ARG A 42 30.91 8.91 3.65
C ARG A 42 29.65 9.67 4.03
N LYS A 43 29.69 10.99 3.82
CA LYS A 43 28.50 11.81 3.85
C LYS A 43 27.58 11.45 2.69
N GLY A 44 26.30 11.31 2.99
CA GLY A 44 25.23 10.98 2.07
C GLY A 44 24.38 12.18 1.72
N ASP A 45 23.10 11.93 1.50
CA ASP A 45 22.13 12.96 1.20
C ASP A 45 21.60 13.65 2.46
N SER A 46 21.08 14.85 2.24
CA SER A 46 20.44 15.70 3.24
C SER A 46 18.96 15.89 2.90
N GLY A 47 18.12 15.99 3.93
CA GLY A 47 16.75 16.47 3.82
C GLY A 47 16.62 17.85 4.45
N LYS A 48 15.93 18.77 3.77
CA LYS A 48 15.59 20.10 4.26
C LYS A 48 14.07 20.24 4.38
N ASP A 49 13.61 21.07 5.30
CA ASP A 49 12.20 21.45 5.40
C ASP A 49 11.79 22.48 4.34
N CYS A 50 10.53 22.92 4.41
CA CYS A 50 9.95 23.93 3.52
C CYS A 50 10.65 25.29 3.60
N ASP A 51 11.28 25.60 4.73
CA ASP A 51 12.00 26.86 4.98
C ASP A 51 13.49 26.77 4.60
N GLY A 52 13.92 25.61 4.08
CA GLY A 52 15.29 25.36 3.64
C GLY A 52 16.27 25.01 4.77
N LYS A 53 15.78 24.85 6.00
CA LYS A 53 16.57 24.43 7.16
C LYS A 53 16.79 22.92 7.09
N LEU A 54 17.99 22.51 7.50
CA LEU A 54 18.45 21.12 7.41
C LEU A 54 17.81 20.32 8.55
N VAL A 55 16.98 19.32 8.22
CA VAL A 55 16.24 18.51 9.20
C VAL A 55 16.69 17.06 9.25
N ARG A 56 17.42 16.59 8.22
CA ARG A 56 17.93 15.22 8.14
C ARG A 56 19.28 15.19 7.46
N TYR A 57 20.18 14.35 7.96
CA TYR A 57 21.38 13.95 7.23
C TYR A 57 21.58 12.43 7.27
N ARG A 58 22.00 11.84 6.14
CA ARG A 58 22.34 10.41 6.07
C ARG A 58 23.83 10.22 5.86
N PHE A 59 24.41 9.26 6.55
CA PHE A 59 25.79 8.80 6.40
C PHE A 59 25.78 7.36 5.92
N PHE A 60 26.63 7.05 4.96
CA PHE A 60 26.66 5.74 4.31
C PHE A 60 28.03 5.10 4.45
N CYS A 61 28.07 3.78 4.39
CA CYS A 61 29.33 3.09 4.11
C CYS A 61 29.88 3.50 2.74
N ASN A 62 31.21 3.55 2.62
CA ASN A 62 31.89 3.75 1.34
C ASN A 62 31.57 2.68 0.29
N ARG A 63 31.12 1.51 0.73
CA ARG A 63 30.70 0.39 -0.12
C ARG A 63 29.19 0.34 -0.40
N GLU A 64 28.44 1.35 0.04
CA GLU A 64 26.98 1.41 -0.12
C GLU A 64 26.55 1.61 -1.58
N GLY A 65 25.43 0.97 -1.91
CA GLY A 65 24.83 0.96 -3.24
C GLY A 65 25.63 0.15 -4.26
N LEU A 66 25.15 0.20 -5.51
CA LEU A 66 25.88 -0.24 -6.71
C LEU A 66 26.26 0.99 -7.52
N ARG A 67 27.30 0.89 -8.37
CA ARG A 67 27.62 1.96 -9.30
C ARG A 67 26.53 2.03 -10.37
N GLU A 68 25.98 3.22 -10.62
CA GLU A 68 24.92 3.37 -11.61
C GLU A 68 25.42 3.06 -13.03
N THR A 69 24.55 2.45 -13.85
CA THR A 69 24.85 1.99 -15.22
C THR A 69 25.41 3.10 -16.12
N LYS A 70 24.99 4.35 -15.90
CA LYS A 70 25.48 5.53 -16.63
C LYS A 70 26.99 5.79 -16.44
N HIS A 71 27.60 5.28 -15.37
CA HIS A 71 29.04 5.37 -15.12
C HIS A 71 29.83 4.20 -15.72
N TYR A 72 29.16 3.19 -16.25
CA TYR A 72 29.78 2.16 -17.09
C TYR A 72 29.84 2.63 -18.54
N ASN A 73 28.74 3.19 -19.04
CA ASN A 73 28.55 3.45 -20.46
C ASN A 73 28.97 4.88 -20.89
N ARG A 74 29.95 5.50 -20.23
CA ARG A 74 30.48 6.81 -20.66
C ARG A 74 31.44 6.67 -21.82
N ILE A 75 31.02 7.14 -22.99
CA ILE A 75 31.73 7.08 -24.27
C ILE A 75 32.90 8.09 -24.33
N ASP A 76 32.84 9.17 -23.54
CA ASP A 76 33.76 10.33 -23.52
C ASP A 76 34.92 10.22 -22.51
N ARG A 77 35.30 9.00 -22.12
CA ARG A 77 36.18 8.77 -20.98
C ARG A 77 37.68 8.93 -21.31
N ARG A 78 38.34 9.86 -20.60
CA ARG A 78 39.81 10.12 -20.69
C ARG A 78 40.70 9.39 -19.67
N ARG A 79 40.14 8.73 -18.65
CA ARG A 79 40.88 8.02 -17.58
C ARG A 79 40.27 6.64 -17.31
N MET A 80 41.09 5.66 -16.94
CA MET A 80 40.63 4.30 -16.60
C MET A 80 39.56 4.29 -15.49
N HIS A 81 38.75 3.22 -15.46
CA HIS A 81 37.78 3.00 -14.39
C HIS A 81 38.47 3.03 -13.03
N LYS A 82 37.96 3.87 -12.11
CA LYS A 82 38.29 3.70 -10.69
C LYS A 82 37.80 2.32 -10.24
N PRO A 83 38.57 1.59 -9.42
CA PRO A 83 38.16 0.31 -8.85
C PRO A 83 36.73 0.38 -8.32
N GLU A 84 35.96 -0.69 -8.53
CA GLU A 84 34.60 -0.76 -8.02
C GLU A 84 34.63 -1.01 -6.51
N THR A 85 34.42 0.05 -5.75
CA THR A 85 34.43 0.00 -4.28
C THR A 85 33.04 -0.14 -3.69
N ARG A 86 31.96 -0.05 -4.49
CA ARG A 86 30.56 -0.15 -4.08
C ARG A 86 30.09 -1.59 -4.24
N THR A 87 29.79 -2.25 -3.13
CA THR A 87 29.50 -3.70 -3.08
C THR A 87 28.11 -3.98 -2.48
N GLY A 88 27.18 -3.02 -2.57
CA GLY A 88 25.82 -3.20 -2.04
C GLY A 88 25.70 -3.14 -0.52
N CYS A 89 26.67 -2.54 0.19
CA CYS A 89 26.64 -2.48 1.65
C CYS A 89 25.45 -1.65 2.16
N GLN A 90 24.60 -2.24 3.00
CA GLN A 90 23.42 -1.56 3.57
C GLN A 90 23.70 -0.75 4.85
N ALA A 91 24.95 -0.67 5.31
CA ALA A 91 25.32 0.08 6.50
C ALA A 91 25.07 1.58 6.31
N LYS A 92 24.15 2.13 7.12
CA LYS A 92 23.78 3.55 7.11
C LYS A 92 23.43 4.04 8.52
N LEU A 93 23.69 5.33 8.75
CA LEU A 93 23.21 6.08 9.89
C LEU A 93 22.41 7.29 9.39
N SER A 94 21.17 7.44 9.86
CA SER A 94 20.35 8.62 9.62
C SER A 94 20.20 9.42 10.90
N VAL A 95 20.56 10.70 10.85
CA VAL A 95 20.34 11.66 11.93
C VAL A 95 19.29 12.68 11.54
N TYR A 96 18.51 13.11 12.53
CA TYR A 96 17.43 14.08 12.38
C TYR A 96 17.60 15.18 13.43
N LEU A 97 17.22 16.40 13.06
CA LEU A 97 17.22 17.53 13.97
C LEU A 97 15.97 17.45 14.87
N ASP A 98 16.18 17.40 16.17
CA ASP A 98 15.14 17.60 17.18
C ASP A 98 14.97 19.10 17.38
N GLU A 99 13.82 19.63 16.98
CA GLU A 99 13.56 21.08 17.04
C GLU A 99 13.29 21.59 18.45
N ASN A 100 12.90 20.72 19.38
CA ASN A 100 12.62 21.10 20.75
C ASN A 100 13.90 21.25 21.57
N GLU A 101 14.87 20.36 21.35
CA GLU A 101 16.15 20.33 22.06
C GLU A 101 17.31 20.94 21.26
N ASN A 102 17.06 21.33 20.00
CA ASN A 102 18.03 21.87 19.06
C ASN A 102 19.29 20.99 18.90
N ASN A 103 19.12 19.67 18.90
CA ASN A 103 20.19 18.70 18.79
C ASN A 103 19.87 17.63 17.72
N TRP A 104 20.89 16.93 17.25
CA TRP A 104 20.78 15.88 16.24
C TRP A 104 20.69 14.52 16.92
N LYS A 105 19.63 13.75 16.63
CA LYS A 105 19.40 12.41 17.19
C LYS A 105 19.40 11.35 16.10
N ILE A 106 19.70 10.10 16.46
CA ILE A 106 19.60 8.98 15.53
C ILE A 106 18.12 8.67 15.27
N GLY A 107 17.70 8.71 14.02
CA GLY A 107 16.40 8.18 13.61
C GLY A 107 16.47 6.80 12.95
N CYS A 108 17.66 6.36 12.51
CA CYS A 108 17.82 5.02 11.93
C CYS A 108 19.30 4.58 11.93
N LEU A 109 19.57 3.39 12.46
CA LEU A 109 20.83 2.66 12.25
C LEU A 109 20.50 1.34 11.55
N HIS A 110 21.14 1.05 10.41
CA HIS A 110 20.95 -0.21 9.66
C HIS A 110 22.30 -0.82 9.32
N GLY A 111 22.34 -2.16 9.25
CA GLY A 111 23.24 -2.86 8.34
C GLY A 111 24.64 -3.23 8.82
N ILE A 112 24.82 -3.73 10.04
CA ILE A 112 25.99 -4.60 10.29
C ILE A 112 25.57 -6.04 10.09
N ALA A 113 25.74 -6.52 8.86
CA ALA A 113 25.59 -7.94 8.55
C ALA A 113 26.51 -8.76 9.46
N THR A 114 26.04 -9.90 9.98
CA THR A 114 26.82 -10.80 10.85
C THR A 114 28.16 -11.19 10.20
N SER A 115 28.22 -11.25 8.87
CA SER A 115 29.44 -11.41 8.07
C SER A 115 30.51 -10.32 8.28
N LYS A 116 30.11 -9.08 8.59
CA LYS A 116 31.02 -7.97 8.89
C LYS A 116 31.51 -7.98 10.33
N ILE A 117 30.68 -8.42 11.27
CA ILE A 117 31.08 -8.67 12.66
C ILE A 117 32.14 -9.77 12.68
N LEU A 118 31.86 -10.88 11.98
CA LEU A 118 32.80 -11.98 11.75
C LEU A 118 34.10 -11.54 11.08
N GLY A 119 34.04 -10.67 10.06
CA GLY A 119 35.23 -10.17 9.39
C GLY A 119 36.10 -9.24 10.24
N TYR A 120 35.47 -8.42 11.09
CA TYR A 120 36.20 -7.60 12.06
C TYR A 120 36.89 -8.48 13.10
N MET A 121 36.15 -9.40 13.71
CA MET A 121 36.69 -10.26 14.75
C MET A 121 37.78 -11.21 14.23
N ALA A 122 37.64 -11.73 13.00
CA ALA A 122 38.72 -12.47 12.33
C ALA A 122 39.96 -11.59 12.09
N GLY A 123 39.77 -10.31 11.78
CA GLY A 123 40.87 -9.34 11.66
C GLY A 123 41.59 -9.08 12.99
N VAL A 124 40.85 -8.99 14.09
CA VAL A 124 41.41 -8.86 15.45
C VAL A 124 42.13 -10.13 15.89
N ALA A 125 41.61 -11.30 15.51
CA ALA A 125 42.19 -12.60 15.84
C ALA A 125 43.33 -13.03 14.89
N GLY A 126 43.67 -12.24 13.87
CA GLY A 126 44.74 -12.56 12.91
C GLY A 126 44.37 -13.57 11.81
N GLY A 127 43.08 -13.89 11.66
CA GLY A 127 42.56 -14.76 10.60
C GLY A 127 41.34 -15.58 11.05
N TYR A 128 40.53 -16.01 10.08
CA TYR A 128 39.35 -16.87 10.34
C TYR A 128 39.71 -18.25 10.90
N SER A 129 40.95 -18.71 10.74
CA SER A 129 41.45 -19.99 11.27
C SER A 129 41.74 -19.96 12.77
N LEU A 130 41.93 -18.78 13.36
CA LEU A 130 42.21 -18.58 14.78
C LEU A 130 40.93 -18.34 15.59
N PHE A 131 39.78 -18.49 14.93
CA PHE A 131 38.52 -17.90 15.35
C PHE A 131 37.67 -18.79 16.26
N GLY A 132 38.11 -20.02 16.55
CA GLY A 132 37.47 -20.95 17.49
C GLY A 132 36.06 -21.44 17.11
N PHE A 133 35.38 -20.77 16.16
CA PHE A 133 34.05 -21.09 15.65
C PHE A 133 33.92 -20.67 14.19
N LEU A 134 33.04 -21.35 13.44
CA LEU A 134 32.83 -21.10 12.01
C LEU A 134 31.92 -19.89 11.79
N LYS A 135 31.97 -19.33 10.57
CA LYS A 135 31.02 -18.32 10.10
C LYS A 135 29.57 -18.76 10.30
N LYS A 136 29.28 -20.04 10.01
CA LYS A 136 27.98 -20.67 10.23
C LYS A 136 27.57 -20.64 11.70
N ASP A 137 28.50 -20.82 12.62
CA ASP A 137 28.22 -20.84 14.07
C ASP A 137 27.87 -19.45 14.62
N ALA A 138 28.49 -18.39 14.10
CA ALA A 138 28.15 -17.02 14.51
C ALA A 138 26.80 -16.55 13.95
N TYR A 139 26.47 -16.96 12.72
CA TYR A 139 25.13 -16.78 12.16
C TYR A 139 24.11 -17.56 12.98
N ASN A 140 24.35 -18.85 13.22
CA ASN A 140 23.52 -19.69 14.07
C ASN A 140 23.39 -19.14 15.50
N TYR A 141 24.43 -18.52 16.06
CA TYR A 141 24.40 -17.91 17.40
C TYR A 141 23.62 -16.61 17.41
N ALA A 142 23.82 -15.72 16.44
CA ALA A 142 23.06 -14.46 16.34
C ALA A 142 21.58 -14.73 16.10
N ASP A 143 21.28 -15.73 15.29
CA ASP A 143 19.94 -16.27 15.13
C ASP A 143 19.43 -16.88 16.43
N LYS A 144 20.13 -17.83 17.02
CA LYS A 144 19.75 -18.47 18.29
C LYS A 144 19.55 -17.47 19.43
N ALA A 145 20.32 -16.39 19.51
CA ALA A 145 20.19 -15.33 20.51
C ALA A 145 19.00 -14.39 20.26
N ARG A 146 18.62 -14.20 18.99
CA ARG A 146 17.39 -13.49 18.59
C ARG A 146 16.16 -14.39 18.80
N TRP A 147 16.30 -15.70 18.59
CA TRP A 147 15.26 -16.72 18.68
C TRP A 147 15.00 -17.23 20.10
N ALA A 148 15.99 -17.18 21.00
CA ALA A 148 15.82 -17.50 22.42
C ALA A 148 14.82 -16.58 23.13
N LYS A 149 14.51 -15.42 22.53
CA LYS A 149 13.56 -14.43 23.03
C LYS A 149 12.13 -14.64 22.53
N ILE A 150 11.86 -15.70 21.76
CA ILE A 150 10.51 -16.01 21.26
C ILE A 150 10.09 -17.34 21.84
N VAL A 151 9.16 -17.29 22.80
CA VAL A 151 8.70 -18.48 23.53
C VAL A 151 7.86 -19.42 22.65
N ASP A 152 7.25 -18.91 21.58
CA ASP A 152 6.41 -19.69 20.66
C ASP A 152 7.22 -20.19 19.44
N GLY A 153 7.52 -21.49 19.42
CA GLY A 153 8.31 -22.13 18.39
C GLY A 153 7.71 -22.04 16.97
N ASP A 154 6.38 -21.97 16.85
CA ASP A 154 5.73 -21.84 15.53
C ASP A 154 5.80 -20.39 15.02
N ALA A 155 5.56 -19.42 15.90
CA ALA A 155 5.78 -18.01 15.58
C ALA A 155 7.23 -17.76 15.14
N ASN A 156 8.19 -18.38 15.82
CA ASN A 156 9.59 -18.31 15.43
C ASN A 156 9.83 -18.92 14.04
N ALA A 157 9.26 -20.09 13.76
CA ALA A 157 9.41 -20.74 12.46
C ALA A 157 8.84 -19.87 11.31
N ALA A 158 7.70 -19.20 11.55
CA ALA A 158 7.11 -18.25 10.60
C ALA A 158 7.99 -17.03 10.35
N LEU A 159 8.59 -16.46 11.40
CA LEU A 159 9.49 -15.31 11.27
C LEU A 159 10.77 -15.69 10.50
N VAL A 160 11.37 -16.83 10.80
CA VAL A 160 12.55 -17.34 10.06
C VAL A 160 12.21 -17.54 8.58
N TYR A 161 11.03 -18.11 8.29
CA TYR A 161 10.56 -18.27 6.93
C TYR A 161 10.42 -16.93 6.19
N LEU A 162 9.85 -15.91 6.84
CA LEU A 162 9.61 -14.61 6.21
C LEU A 162 10.87 -13.76 6.09
N GLU A 163 11.74 -13.76 7.11
CA GLU A 163 13.02 -13.04 7.10
C GLU A 163 14.02 -13.68 6.12
N GLY A 164 14.06 -15.01 6.05
CA GLY A 164 14.92 -15.75 5.12
C GLY A 164 14.62 -15.48 3.64
N LYS A 165 13.48 -14.85 3.33
CA LYS A 165 13.17 -14.44 1.95
C LYS A 165 13.99 -13.28 1.45
N ASP A 166 14.56 -12.45 2.33
CA ASP A 166 15.43 -11.33 1.94
C ASP A 166 16.59 -11.78 1.04
N ASP A 167 17.05 -13.03 1.22
CA ASP A 167 18.10 -13.64 0.39
C ASP A 167 17.69 -13.81 -1.09
N SER A 168 16.40 -14.08 -1.35
CA SER A 168 15.85 -14.28 -2.70
C SER A 168 15.11 -13.05 -3.25
N ASP A 169 14.55 -12.23 -2.37
CA ASP A 169 13.77 -11.05 -2.65
C ASP A 169 14.13 -9.96 -1.64
N SER A 170 15.13 -9.15 -1.99
CA SER A 170 15.63 -8.03 -1.17
C SER A 170 14.59 -6.94 -0.87
N MET A 171 13.41 -7.02 -1.51
CA MET A 171 12.29 -6.13 -1.26
C MET A 171 11.21 -6.80 -0.41
N SER A 172 11.33 -8.07 -0.04
CA SER A 172 10.47 -8.70 0.96
C SER A 172 10.71 -8.06 2.33
N VAL A 173 9.64 -7.75 3.06
CA VAL A 173 9.74 -7.14 4.38
C VAL A 173 8.77 -7.81 5.33
N ALA A 174 9.27 -8.18 6.50
CA ALA A 174 8.48 -8.51 7.67
C ALA A 174 8.77 -7.51 8.81
N ARG A 175 7.74 -7.14 9.57
CA ARG A 175 7.83 -6.32 10.79
C ARG A 175 6.95 -6.93 11.86
N TYR A 176 7.45 -6.96 13.09
CA TYR A 176 6.72 -7.52 14.21
C TYR A 176 7.05 -6.80 15.51
N ASN A 177 6.20 -7.00 16.52
CA ASN A 177 6.49 -6.63 17.90
C ASN A 177 6.30 -7.84 18.82
N MET A 178 6.86 -7.75 20.03
CA MET A 178 6.72 -8.76 21.07
C MET A 178 5.89 -8.20 22.22
N ILE A 179 5.15 -9.07 22.91
CA ILE A 179 4.47 -8.74 24.15
C ILE A 179 5.41 -8.96 25.36
N ALA A 180 4.96 -8.56 26.56
CA ALA A 180 5.73 -8.65 27.80
C ALA A 180 6.29 -10.06 28.08
N ASP A 181 5.59 -11.11 27.66
CA ASP A 181 5.98 -12.52 27.87
C ASP A 181 6.88 -13.07 26.76
N GLU A 182 7.57 -12.23 25.98
CA GLU A 182 8.48 -12.68 24.91
C GLU A 182 7.76 -13.56 23.85
N ARG A 183 6.47 -13.30 23.62
CA ARG A 183 5.67 -13.94 22.58
C ARG A 183 5.44 -12.98 21.40
N LEU A 184 5.23 -13.53 20.21
CA LEU A 184 4.89 -12.74 19.03
C LEU A 184 3.59 -11.98 19.25
N GLY A 185 3.69 -10.66 19.35
CA GLY A 185 2.57 -9.74 19.43
C GLY A 185 1.91 -9.63 18.08
N ASN A 186 2.36 -8.75 17.20
CA ASN A 186 1.79 -8.52 15.88
C ASN A 186 2.83 -8.75 14.80
N LEU A 187 2.38 -9.07 13.60
CA LEU A 187 3.24 -9.30 12.44
C LEU A 187 2.60 -8.69 11.20
N ILE A 188 3.39 -8.02 10.37
CA ILE A 188 2.99 -7.58 9.04
C ILE A 188 4.08 -7.99 8.06
N TRP A 189 3.68 -8.47 6.89
CA TRP A 189 4.63 -8.86 5.86
C TRP A 189 4.09 -8.59 4.45
N ALA A 190 5.03 -8.29 3.54
CA ALA A 190 4.76 -8.10 2.13
C ALA A 190 6.01 -8.51 1.33
N ASP A 191 5.80 -9.17 0.20
CA ASP A 191 6.89 -9.46 -0.74
C ASP A 191 7.20 -8.23 -1.62
N GLY A 192 8.32 -8.28 -2.34
CA GLY A 192 8.81 -7.17 -3.15
C GLY A 192 7.90 -6.79 -4.31
N ALA A 193 7.26 -7.78 -4.92
CA ALA A 193 6.29 -7.55 -6.01
C ALA A 193 5.03 -6.84 -5.48
N SER A 194 4.48 -7.28 -4.34
CA SER A 194 3.31 -6.65 -3.70
C SER A 194 3.60 -5.21 -3.29
N ARG A 195 4.80 -4.93 -2.79
CA ARG A 195 5.24 -3.55 -2.49
C ARG A 195 5.34 -2.69 -3.74
N SER A 196 5.79 -3.27 -4.85
CA SER A 196 5.87 -2.59 -6.15
C SER A 196 4.47 -2.31 -6.71
N ASP A 197 3.57 -3.29 -6.66
CA ASP A 197 2.17 -3.15 -7.06
C ASP A 197 1.47 -2.05 -6.27
N TYR A 198 1.74 -1.94 -4.97
CA TYR A 198 1.21 -0.85 -4.14
C TYR A 198 1.63 0.53 -4.65
N GLN A 199 2.85 0.68 -5.19
CA GLN A 199 3.30 1.97 -5.74
C GLN A 199 2.48 2.40 -6.96
N TYR A 200 1.93 1.48 -7.73
CA TYR A 200 1.07 1.79 -8.88
C TYR A 200 -0.42 1.81 -8.51
N PHE A 201 -0.87 0.85 -7.72
CA PHE A 201 -2.30 0.56 -7.51
C PHE A 201 -2.80 0.89 -6.09
N GLY A 202 -1.92 1.23 -5.15
CA GLY A 202 -2.25 1.54 -3.75
C GLY A 202 -2.98 2.86 -3.51
N ASN A 203 -3.55 3.51 -4.54
CA ASN A 203 -4.39 4.69 -4.36
C ASN A 203 -5.76 4.32 -3.77
N VAL A 204 -6.25 3.12 -4.06
CA VAL A 204 -7.42 2.53 -3.42
C VAL A 204 -6.95 1.31 -2.65
N LEU A 205 -7.03 1.37 -1.33
CA LEU A 205 -6.65 0.29 -0.44
C LEU A 205 -7.91 -0.34 0.15
N VAL A 206 -8.10 -1.63 -0.09
CA VAL A 206 -9.07 -2.42 0.65
C VAL A 206 -8.36 -3.11 1.79
N PHE A 207 -8.98 -2.95 2.95
CA PHE A 207 -8.51 -3.40 4.23
C PHE A 207 -9.68 -4.16 4.86
N ASP A 208 -9.73 -5.47 4.61
CA ASP A 208 -10.83 -6.32 5.03
C ASP A 208 -10.49 -7.13 6.28
N SER A 209 -11.48 -7.38 7.13
CA SER A 209 -11.26 -7.92 8.47
C SER A 209 -11.11 -9.45 8.51
N THR A 210 -9.97 -9.84 9.07
CA THR A 210 -9.76 -10.81 10.15
C THR A 210 -10.32 -12.23 10.00
N TYR A 211 -9.56 -13.05 9.26
CA TYR A 211 -9.66 -14.51 9.40
C TYR A 211 -9.11 -14.94 10.74
N ARG A 212 -9.98 -15.44 11.63
CA ARG A 212 -9.56 -16.18 12.83
C ARG A 212 -9.37 -17.68 12.56
N LYS A 213 -9.20 -18.05 11.28
CA LYS A 213 -9.02 -19.44 10.81
C LYS A 213 -7.54 -19.84 10.83
N ASN A 214 -6.96 -19.84 12.02
CA ASN A 214 -5.66 -20.41 12.33
C ASN A 214 -5.71 -21.04 13.73
N LYS A 215 -4.71 -21.86 14.05
CA LYS A 215 -4.60 -22.60 15.32
C LYS A 215 -4.73 -21.71 16.55
N TYR A 216 -4.34 -20.44 16.43
CA TYR A 216 -4.30 -19.46 17.51
C TYR A 216 -5.52 -18.54 17.54
N LYS A 217 -6.47 -18.70 16.60
CA LYS A 217 -7.65 -17.86 16.42
C LYS A 217 -7.34 -16.36 16.30
N ARG A 218 -6.13 -16.05 15.83
CA ARG A 218 -5.63 -14.68 15.72
C ARG A 218 -6.19 -13.98 14.48
N PRO A 219 -6.54 -12.70 14.56
CA PRO A 219 -7.02 -11.94 13.40
C PRO A 219 -5.98 -11.83 12.28
N VAL A 220 -6.30 -12.34 11.08
CA VAL A 220 -5.48 -12.15 9.87
C VAL A 220 -6.12 -11.14 8.94
N VAL A 221 -5.38 -10.08 8.65
CA VAL A 221 -5.76 -8.98 7.76
C VAL A 221 -5.11 -9.17 6.39
N ILE A 222 -5.86 -8.82 5.35
CA ILE A 222 -5.35 -8.80 3.97
C ILE A 222 -5.46 -7.38 3.43
N PHE A 223 -4.35 -6.87 2.91
CA PHE A 223 -4.30 -5.61 2.19
C PHE A 223 -4.32 -5.89 0.71
N PHE A 224 -5.28 -5.31 -0.02
CA PHE A 224 -5.40 -5.54 -1.45
C PHE A 224 -6.01 -4.36 -2.19
N GLY A 225 -5.89 -4.37 -3.50
CA GLY A 225 -6.42 -3.36 -4.41
C GLY A 225 -6.75 -3.95 -5.76
N VAL A 226 -6.73 -3.13 -6.80
CA VAL A 226 -7.05 -3.55 -8.18
C VAL A 226 -5.95 -3.13 -9.13
N ASN A 227 -5.43 -4.09 -9.91
CA ASN A 227 -4.41 -3.83 -10.92
C ASN A 227 -5.01 -3.28 -12.23
N ASN A 228 -4.15 -3.01 -13.21
CA ASN A 228 -4.52 -2.51 -14.54
C ASN A 228 -5.35 -3.51 -15.39
N HIS A 229 -5.46 -4.78 -15.00
CA HIS A 229 -6.36 -5.77 -15.61
C HIS A 229 -7.69 -5.89 -14.89
N LYS A 230 -8.01 -4.96 -13.98
CA LYS A 230 -9.20 -5.03 -13.13
C LYS A 230 -9.24 -6.31 -12.29
N GLN A 231 -8.09 -6.91 -11.96
CA GLN A 231 -8.01 -8.05 -11.06
C GLN A 231 -7.61 -7.59 -9.66
N THR A 232 -8.04 -8.36 -8.66
CA THR A 232 -7.58 -8.16 -7.29
C THR A 232 -6.07 -8.41 -7.21
N THR A 233 -5.33 -7.46 -6.64
CA THR A 233 -3.89 -7.60 -6.34
C THR A 233 -3.68 -7.47 -4.83
N ILE A 234 -2.90 -8.38 -4.25
CA ILE A 234 -2.64 -8.42 -2.81
C ILE A 234 -1.35 -7.65 -2.53
N PHE A 235 -1.42 -6.69 -1.62
CA PHE A 235 -0.30 -5.85 -1.20
C PHE A 235 0.43 -6.38 0.03
N GLY A 236 -0.21 -7.23 0.83
CA GLY A 236 0.43 -7.84 1.98
C GLY A 236 -0.58 -8.32 3.00
N PHE A 237 -0.05 -8.75 4.14
CA PHE A 237 -0.84 -9.37 5.20
C PHE A 237 -0.44 -8.84 6.57
N GLY A 238 -1.42 -8.80 7.46
CA GLY A 238 -1.22 -8.51 8.88
C GLY A 238 -1.74 -9.66 9.75
N LEU A 239 -1.08 -9.93 10.86
CA LEU A 239 -1.51 -10.84 11.90
C LEU A 239 -1.52 -10.07 13.23
N LEU A 240 -2.71 -9.92 13.81
CA LEU A 240 -2.91 -9.16 15.05
C LEU A 240 -3.16 -10.09 16.22
N MET A 241 -3.02 -9.59 17.45
CA MET A 241 -3.44 -10.32 18.65
C MET A 241 -4.96 -10.28 18.82
N ASP A 242 -5.53 -9.08 18.69
CA ASP A 242 -6.94 -8.80 18.80
C ASP A 242 -7.36 -7.66 17.86
N GLU A 243 -8.66 -7.32 17.89
CA GLU A 243 -9.28 -6.29 17.07
C GLU A 243 -9.43 -5.01 17.89
N SER A 244 -8.30 -4.41 18.27
CA SER A 244 -8.27 -3.16 19.04
C SER A 244 -7.73 -2.00 18.23
N VAL A 245 -8.12 -0.78 18.60
CA VAL A 245 -7.73 0.47 17.92
C VAL A 245 -6.21 0.61 17.87
N SER A 246 -5.53 0.31 18.98
CA SER A 246 -4.08 0.44 19.10
C SER A 246 -3.34 -0.52 18.17
N LEU A 247 -3.83 -1.76 18.01
CA LEU A 247 -3.22 -2.73 17.12
C LEU A 247 -3.47 -2.43 15.64
N TYR A 248 -4.68 -1.98 15.30
CA TYR A 248 -4.94 -1.49 13.95
C TYR A 248 -4.10 -0.25 13.60
N ARG A 249 -3.91 0.67 14.56
CA ARG A 249 -3.02 1.82 14.39
C ARG A 249 -1.59 1.36 14.11
N TRP A 250 -1.04 0.49 14.96
CA TRP A 250 0.30 -0.06 14.79
C TRP A 250 0.48 -0.70 13.41
N MET A 251 -0.50 -1.48 12.97
CA MET A 251 -0.46 -2.17 11.69
C MET A 251 -0.52 -1.21 10.51
N LEU A 252 -1.39 -0.20 10.54
CA LEU A 252 -1.46 0.82 9.48
C LEU A 252 -0.19 1.66 9.39
N GLU A 253 0.39 2.04 10.53
CA GLU A 253 1.68 2.76 10.58
C GLU A 253 2.82 1.93 9.98
N ASN A 254 2.90 0.65 10.34
CA ASN A 254 3.89 -0.26 9.76
C ASN A 254 3.63 -0.56 8.29
N LEU A 255 2.36 -0.68 7.86
CA LEU A 255 2.00 -0.81 6.45
C LEU A 255 2.55 0.37 5.66
N LEU A 256 2.31 1.60 6.10
CA LEU A 256 2.82 2.79 5.42
C LEU A 256 4.35 2.79 5.36
N GLU A 257 5.04 2.37 6.42
CA GLU A 257 6.50 2.27 6.39
C GLU A 257 7.00 1.23 5.37
N VAL A 258 6.41 0.04 5.39
CA VAL A 258 6.71 -1.03 4.43
C VAL A 258 6.44 -0.59 2.99
N MET A 259 5.37 0.20 2.78
CA MET A 259 4.93 0.74 1.50
C MET A 259 5.58 2.08 1.11
N CYS A 260 6.74 2.40 1.67
CA CYS A 260 7.54 3.59 1.32
C CYS A 260 6.79 4.93 1.56
N ARG A 261 5.95 4.97 2.60
CA ARG A 261 5.14 6.12 3.04
C ARG A 261 4.14 6.63 2.00
N LYS A 262 3.83 5.85 0.97
CA LYS A 262 2.73 6.17 0.05
C LYS A 262 1.40 6.01 0.79
N LYS A 263 0.61 7.08 0.88
CA LYS A 263 -0.74 7.05 1.47
C LYS A 263 -1.80 6.74 0.41
N PRO A 264 -2.80 5.91 0.71
CA PRO A 264 -3.95 5.72 -0.17
C PRO A 264 -4.84 6.96 -0.17
N LEU A 265 -5.57 7.17 -1.27
CA LEU A 265 -6.58 8.23 -1.40
C LEU A 265 -7.94 7.75 -0.90
N VAL A 266 -8.23 6.46 -1.07
CA VAL A 266 -9.47 5.82 -0.62
C VAL A 266 -9.12 4.56 0.17
N VAL A 267 -9.75 4.40 1.32
CA VAL A 267 -9.63 3.21 2.16
C VAL A 267 -11.01 2.58 2.31
N ILE A 268 -11.11 1.28 2.01
CA ILE A 268 -12.35 0.51 2.09
C ILE A 268 -12.22 -0.51 3.23
N ILE A 269 -13.15 -0.48 4.17
CA ILE A 269 -13.15 -1.31 5.41
C ILE A 269 -14.50 -1.98 5.67
N ASP A 270 -14.53 -3.00 6.53
CA ASP A 270 -15.72 -3.78 6.88
C ASP A 270 -16.73 -3.06 7.81
N GLY A 271 -16.33 -1.92 8.40
CA GLY A 271 -17.18 -1.11 9.28
C GLY A 271 -16.98 -1.35 10.77
N ASP A 272 -15.97 -2.14 11.16
CA ASP A 272 -15.53 -2.27 12.54
C ASP A 272 -15.18 -0.90 13.14
N ILE A 273 -15.63 -0.67 14.37
CA ILE A 273 -15.48 0.62 15.05
C ILE A 273 -14.01 0.91 15.35
N ALA A 274 -13.24 -0.13 15.70
CA ALA A 274 -11.82 0.03 15.99
C ALA A 274 -11.02 0.34 14.72
N MET A 275 -11.33 -0.33 13.61
CA MET A 275 -10.75 -0.02 12.29
C MET A 275 -11.10 1.40 11.84
N ILE A 276 -12.37 1.81 11.91
CA ILE A 276 -12.78 3.18 11.55
C ILE A 276 -11.97 4.21 12.33
N LYS A 277 -11.82 4.01 13.65
CA LYS A 277 -11.07 4.93 14.50
C LYS A 277 -9.58 4.95 14.14
N ALA A 278 -8.96 3.79 13.96
CA ALA A 278 -7.54 3.70 13.61
C ALA A 278 -7.24 4.33 12.23
N VAL A 279 -8.11 4.12 11.23
CA VAL A 279 -7.95 4.74 9.90
C VAL A 279 -8.12 6.26 10.00
N LYS A 280 -9.05 6.78 10.81
CA LYS A 280 -9.19 8.24 11.04
C LYS A 280 -7.96 8.86 11.68
N GLU A 281 -7.27 8.13 12.56
CA GLU A 281 -6.06 8.62 13.21
C GLU A 281 -4.83 8.57 12.29
N VAL A 282 -4.65 7.49 11.52
CA VAL A 282 -3.45 7.29 10.69
C VAL A 282 -3.58 7.89 9.29
N LEU A 283 -4.79 7.89 8.73
CA LEU A 283 -5.12 8.29 7.35
C LEU A 283 -6.30 9.29 7.32
N PRO A 284 -6.18 10.46 7.96
CA PRO A 284 -7.28 11.44 8.05
C PRO A 284 -7.68 12.05 6.70
N GLU A 285 -6.75 12.12 5.75
CA GLU A 285 -6.97 12.69 4.41
C GLU A 285 -7.61 11.69 3.43
N ALA A 286 -7.58 10.39 3.75
CA ALA A 286 -8.17 9.38 2.88
C ALA A 286 -9.70 9.41 2.98
N ILE A 287 -10.38 9.15 1.87
CA ILE A 287 -11.83 8.92 1.88
C ILE A 287 -12.08 7.54 2.46
N HIS A 288 -12.93 7.46 3.48
CA HIS A 288 -13.25 6.21 4.13
C HIS A 288 -14.57 5.68 3.59
N ARG A 289 -14.56 4.44 3.13
CA ARG A 289 -15.73 3.77 2.58
C ARG A 289 -15.95 2.44 3.29
N LEU A 290 -17.20 2.12 3.57
CA LEU A 290 -17.60 0.80 4.01
C LEU A 290 -17.71 -0.14 2.80
N CYS A 291 -17.21 -1.35 2.97
CA CYS A 291 -17.31 -2.41 1.98
C CYS A 291 -18.79 -2.72 1.73
N ALA A 292 -19.24 -2.57 0.48
CA ALA A 292 -20.65 -2.78 0.11
C ALA A 292 -21.18 -4.16 0.51
N TRP A 293 -20.34 -5.20 0.43
CA TRP A 293 -20.69 -6.56 0.86
C TRP A 293 -20.98 -6.64 2.36
N HIS A 294 -20.15 -6.00 3.19
CA HIS A 294 -20.36 -5.96 4.63
C HIS A 294 -21.60 -5.16 5.01
N VAL A 295 -21.86 -4.05 4.32
CA VAL A 295 -23.08 -3.26 4.51
C VAL A 295 -24.31 -4.07 4.13
N GLU A 296 -24.32 -4.71 2.97
CA GLU A 296 -25.44 -5.54 2.52
C GLU A 296 -25.71 -6.72 3.47
N ARG A 297 -24.65 -7.37 3.98
CA ARG A 297 -24.77 -8.43 4.98
C ARG A 297 -25.29 -7.92 6.32
N ASN A 298 -24.85 -6.73 6.75
CA ASN A 298 -25.33 -6.07 7.96
C ASN A 298 -26.83 -5.75 7.85
N VAL A 299 -27.27 -5.16 6.74
CA VAL A 299 -28.68 -4.91 6.42
C VAL A 299 -29.48 -6.20 6.44
N THR A 300 -29.04 -7.22 5.71
CA THR A 300 -29.74 -8.51 5.61
C THR A 300 -29.85 -9.24 6.96
N SER A 301 -28.89 -9.07 7.87
CA SER A 301 -28.93 -9.69 9.20
C SER A 301 -29.87 -8.97 10.18
N ASN A 302 -30.06 -7.67 10.01
CA ASN A 302 -30.89 -6.85 10.90
C ASN A 302 -32.32 -6.62 10.36
N MET A 303 -32.55 -6.86 9.07
CA MET A 303 -33.83 -6.61 8.41
C MET A 303 -34.42 -7.87 7.79
N LYS A 304 -35.69 -8.16 8.13
CA LYS A 304 -36.43 -9.29 7.56
C LYS A 304 -37.25 -8.91 6.32
N ASP A 305 -37.60 -7.63 6.18
CA ASP A 305 -38.42 -7.13 5.08
C ASP A 305 -37.64 -7.06 3.75
N GLU A 306 -38.21 -7.60 2.68
CA GLU A 306 -37.56 -7.63 1.36
C GLU A 306 -37.64 -6.30 0.60
N ASN A 307 -38.71 -5.52 0.76
CA ASN A 307 -38.83 -4.22 0.10
C ASN A 307 -37.76 -3.27 0.62
N LEU A 308 -37.51 -3.30 1.92
CA LEU A 308 -36.48 -2.52 2.57
C LEU A 308 -35.07 -2.90 2.10
N LYS A 309 -34.81 -4.20 1.88
CA LYS A 309 -33.53 -4.66 1.27
C LYS A 309 -33.36 -4.13 -0.16
N VAL A 310 -34.44 -4.06 -0.94
CA VAL A 310 -34.39 -3.47 -2.30
C VAL A 310 -34.04 -1.99 -2.23
N LEU A 311 -34.61 -1.23 -1.30
CA LEU A 311 -34.29 0.18 -1.09
C LEU A 311 -32.82 0.38 -0.66
N PHE A 312 -32.31 -0.44 0.26
CA PHE A 312 -30.89 -0.39 0.63
C PHE A 312 -29.97 -0.71 -0.55
N LYS A 313 -30.32 -1.67 -1.40
CA LYS A 313 -29.58 -1.93 -2.65
C LYS A 313 -29.63 -0.73 -3.59
N ARG A 314 -30.77 -0.04 -3.67
CA ARG A 314 -30.89 1.21 -4.44
C ARG A 314 -29.90 2.25 -3.93
N TRP A 315 -29.87 2.50 -2.62
CA TRP A 315 -28.96 3.47 -2.00
C TRP A 315 -27.47 3.10 -2.08
N LEU A 316 -27.14 1.81 -2.13
CA LEU A 316 -25.76 1.32 -2.24
C LEU A 316 -25.19 1.42 -3.65
N TYR A 317 -26.03 1.22 -4.68
CA TYR A 317 -25.55 1.00 -6.04
C TYR A 317 -26.06 2.00 -7.08
N SER A 318 -27.22 2.63 -6.85
CA SER A 318 -27.84 3.53 -7.83
C SER A 318 -27.27 4.94 -7.72
N GLU A 319 -27.21 5.63 -8.85
CA GLU A 319 -26.90 7.06 -8.85
C GLU A 319 -28.13 7.82 -8.36
N MET A 320 -27.92 8.70 -7.38
CA MET A 320 -28.98 9.53 -6.79
C MET A 320 -28.36 10.78 -6.17
N GLU A 321 -29.15 11.84 -6.06
CA GLU A 321 -28.71 13.04 -5.36
C GLU A 321 -28.78 12.88 -3.84
N ILE A 322 -28.01 13.68 -3.11
CA ILE A 322 -28.02 13.66 -1.64
C ILE A 322 -29.42 14.01 -1.11
N ALA A 323 -30.11 14.98 -1.72
CA ALA A 323 -31.45 15.38 -1.32
C ALA A 323 -32.48 14.25 -1.52
N GLU A 324 -32.40 13.53 -2.64
CA GLU A 324 -33.23 12.36 -2.93
C GLU A 324 -33.00 11.25 -1.90
N PHE A 325 -31.73 10.96 -1.55
CA PHE A 325 -31.40 9.98 -0.53
C PHE A 325 -31.93 10.34 0.85
N GLU A 326 -31.75 11.59 1.30
CA GLU A 326 -32.21 12.00 2.64
C GLU A 326 -33.75 11.97 2.73
N ALA A 327 -34.46 12.36 1.66
CA ALA A 327 -35.92 12.26 1.59
C ALA A 327 -36.39 10.79 1.62
N ASP A 328 -35.83 9.93 0.76
CA ASP A 328 -36.13 8.50 0.75
C ASP A 328 -35.89 7.85 2.13
N TRP A 329 -34.82 8.25 2.81
CA TRP A 329 -34.46 7.71 4.12
C TRP A 329 -35.51 8.09 5.18
N GLU A 330 -35.95 9.34 5.20
CA GLU A 330 -36.99 9.82 6.12
C GLU A 330 -38.33 9.10 5.90
N ASP A 331 -38.75 8.94 4.64
CA ASP A 331 -39.97 8.22 4.28
C ASP A 331 -39.93 6.76 4.77
N VAL A 332 -38.79 6.09 4.58
CA VAL A 332 -38.58 4.71 5.05
C VAL A 332 -38.57 4.60 6.58
N LEU A 333 -38.01 5.58 7.29
CA LEU A 333 -38.05 5.57 8.75
C LEU A 333 -39.49 5.60 9.28
N GLU A 334 -40.38 6.30 8.59
CA GLU A 334 -41.80 6.38 8.93
C GLU A 334 -42.57 5.12 8.53
N GLU A 335 -42.45 4.69 7.27
CA GLU A 335 -43.16 3.53 6.72
C GLU A 335 -42.84 2.24 7.49
N PHE A 336 -41.58 2.03 7.85
CA PHE A 336 -41.11 0.82 8.52
C PHE A 336 -40.98 0.97 10.05
N GLY A 337 -41.38 2.11 10.62
CA GLY A 337 -41.35 2.35 12.07
C GLY A 337 -39.94 2.30 12.67
N LEU A 338 -38.92 2.77 11.95
CA LEU A 338 -37.51 2.70 12.33
C LEU A 338 -36.98 3.94 13.05
N LYS A 339 -37.82 4.95 13.31
CA LYS A 339 -37.41 6.23 13.94
C LYS A 339 -36.62 6.05 15.24
N ASP A 340 -37.03 5.09 16.09
CA ASP A 340 -36.36 4.81 17.37
C ASP A 340 -35.31 3.67 17.29
N SER A 341 -35.03 3.16 16.09
CA SER A 341 -34.09 2.07 15.90
C SER A 341 -32.65 2.54 16.06
N LEU A 342 -31.97 2.06 17.10
CA LEU A 342 -30.54 2.30 17.32
C LEU A 342 -29.70 1.92 16.09
N TRP A 343 -30.06 0.80 15.44
CA TRP A 343 -29.38 0.33 14.24
C TRP A 343 -29.55 1.29 13.06
N ALA A 344 -30.77 1.81 12.85
CA ALA A 344 -31.04 2.74 11.75
C ALA A 344 -30.29 4.07 11.96
N ASN A 345 -30.28 4.57 13.19
CA ASN A 345 -29.52 5.76 13.57
C ASN A 345 -28.01 5.56 13.32
N GLN A 346 -27.43 4.43 13.74
CA GLN A 346 -26.02 4.13 13.48
C GLN A 346 -25.69 3.99 11.99
N MET A 347 -26.61 3.46 11.18
CA MET A 347 -26.46 3.39 9.73
C MET A 347 -26.49 4.78 9.10
N HIS A 348 -27.42 5.64 9.51
CA HIS A 348 -27.53 7.01 9.01
C HIS A 348 -26.33 7.89 9.42
N GLU A 349 -25.82 7.74 10.64
CA GLU A 349 -24.58 8.41 11.08
C GLU A 349 -23.40 8.10 10.16
N LYS A 350 -23.35 6.87 9.64
CA LYS A 350 -22.30 6.39 8.72
C LYS A 350 -22.64 6.62 7.24
N ARG A 351 -23.75 7.27 6.87
CA ARG A 351 -24.23 7.40 5.47
C ARG A 351 -23.18 7.92 4.48
N LYS A 352 -22.34 8.87 4.91
CA LYS A 352 -21.25 9.42 4.07
C LYS A 352 -20.17 8.39 3.72
N MET A 353 -20.12 7.25 4.41
CA MET A 353 -19.16 6.17 4.21
C MET A 353 -19.74 5.00 3.40
N TRP A 354 -21.06 4.90 3.19
CA TRP A 354 -21.64 3.74 2.47
C TRP A 354 -22.64 4.10 1.38
N ALA A 355 -23.42 5.18 1.55
CA ALA A 355 -24.44 5.54 0.58
C ALA A 355 -23.80 6.12 -0.68
N ASN A 356 -24.25 5.64 -1.85
CA ASN A 356 -23.66 6.01 -3.13
C ASN A 356 -23.86 7.49 -3.45
N ALA A 357 -24.93 8.12 -2.95
CA ALA A 357 -25.18 9.55 -3.09
C ALA A 357 -23.96 10.41 -2.68
N TYR A 358 -23.30 10.07 -1.57
CA TYR A 358 -22.13 10.78 -1.04
C TYR A 358 -20.80 10.34 -1.64
N LEU A 359 -20.77 9.17 -2.27
CA LEU A 359 -19.55 8.54 -2.78
C LEU A 359 -19.49 8.52 -4.31
N SER A 360 -20.54 9.01 -4.97
CA SER A 360 -20.74 8.92 -6.42
C SER A 360 -19.62 9.59 -7.21
N ASP A 361 -18.97 10.63 -6.68
CA ASP A 361 -17.88 11.33 -7.36
C ASP A 361 -16.48 10.78 -7.02
N LYS A 362 -16.39 9.71 -6.21
CA LYS A 362 -15.12 9.17 -5.71
C LYS A 362 -14.66 7.93 -6.47
N PHE A 363 -13.42 7.95 -6.93
CA PHE A 363 -12.78 6.78 -7.57
C PHE A 363 -12.59 5.64 -6.56
N CYS A 364 -13.37 4.56 -6.69
CA CYS A 364 -13.29 3.39 -5.81
C CYS A 364 -12.77 2.13 -6.54
N ALA A 365 -12.12 2.26 -7.70
CA ALA A 365 -11.52 1.16 -8.47
C ALA A 365 -12.44 -0.07 -8.69
N GLY A 366 -13.75 0.13 -8.83
CA GLY A 366 -14.72 -0.95 -9.03
C GLY A 366 -15.15 -1.70 -7.76
N PHE A 367 -14.77 -1.25 -6.56
CA PHE A 367 -15.29 -1.74 -5.27
C PHE A 367 -16.68 -1.17 -4.91
N LEU A 368 -17.42 -0.74 -5.93
CA LEU A 368 -18.84 -0.41 -5.81
C LEU A 368 -19.72 -1.66 -5.69
N THR A 369 -19.19 -2.86 -5.95
CA THR A 369 -19.93 -4.13 -5.93
C THR A 369 -19.36 -5.09 -4.90
N THR A 370 -20.19 -6.03 -4.43
CA THR A 370 -19.81 -7.03 -3.42
C THR A 370 -18.80 -8.06 -3.92
N SER A 371 -18.80 -8.34 -5.22
CA SER A 371 -18.16 -9.52 -5.82
C SER A 371 -16.66 -9.63 -5.56
N ARG A 372 -15.95 -8.51 -5.47
CA ARG A 372 -14.49 -8.52 -5.25
C ARG A 372 -14.12 -8.91 -3.83
N CYS A 373 -14.80 -8.32 -2.85
CA CYS A 373 -14.56 -8.61 -1.43
C CYS A 373 -15.06 -10.01 -1.09
N GLU A 374 -16.22 -10.41 -1.62
CA GLU A 374 -16.71 -11.79 -1.50
C GLU A 374 -15.73 -12.79 -2.15
N GLY A 375 -15.26 -12.49 -3.36
CA GLY A 375 -14.39 -13.38 -4.14
C GLY A 375 -13.02 -13.60 -3.51
N ILE A 376 -12.34 -12.53 -3.08
CA ILE A 376 -11.07 -12.68 -2.35
C ILE A 376 -11.31 -13.40 -1.04
N ASN A 377 -12.43 -13.12 -0.36
CA ASN A 377 -12.71 -13.75 0.92
C ASN A 377 -12.97 -15.24 0.80
N ALA A 378 -13.80 -15.64 -0.17
CA ALA A 378 -14.04 -17.03 -0.49
C ALA A 378 -12.75 -17.74 -0.94
N PHE A 379 -11.89 -17.05 -1.70
CA PHE A 379 -10.64 -17.62 -2.19
C PHE A 379 -9.64 -17.86 -1.06
N VAL A 380 -9.34 -16.86 -0.24
CA VAL A 380 -8.36 -16.97 0.86
C VAL A 380 -8.85 -17.94 1.93
N ASN A 381 -10.15 -18.04 2.16
CA ASN A 381 -10.73 -19.07 3.02
C ASN A 381 -10.36 -20.50 2.61
N LYS A 382 -10.03 -20.79 1.34
CA LYS A 382 -9.59 -22.12 0.90
C LYS A 382 -8.16 -22.45 1.37
N PHE A 383 -7.36 -21.43 1.60
CA PHE A 383 -5.96 -21.53 2.04
C PHE A 383 -5.81 -21.44 3.57
N SER A 384 -6.89 -21.08 4.28
CA SER A 384 -6.90 -20.90 5.74
C SER A 384 -7.74 -21.98 6.43
N LYS A 385 -7.10 -22.78 7.29
CA LYS A 385 -7.76 -23.77 8.15
C LYS A 385 -7.48 -23.48 9.61
N SER A 386 -8.45 -23.76 10.48
CA SER A 386 -8.31 -23.59 11.93
C SER A 386 -7.19 -24.42 12.55
N THR A 387 -6.68 -25.43 11.85
CA THR A 387 -5.53 -26.24 12.29
C THR A 387 -4.18 -25.66 11.90
N HIS A 388 -4.14 -24.71 10.95
CA HIS A 388 -2.89 -24.20 10.42
C HIS A 388 -2.12 -23.40 11.47
N SER A 389 -0.84 -23.72 11.57
CA SER A 389 0.16 -22.95 12.29
C SER A 389 0.38 -21.57 11.63
N ILE A 390 1.04 -20.63 12.30
CA ILE A 390 1.41 -19.32 11.74
C ILE A 390 2.30 -19.52 10.52
N LEU A 391 3.27 -20.44 10.58
CA LEU A 391 4.14 -20.77 9.46
C LEU A 391 3.33 -21.32 8.28
N GLU A 392 2.55 -22.38 8.51
CA GLU A 392 1.74 -23.01 7.46
C GLU A 392 0.77 -22.01 6.82
N MET A 393 0.14 -21.17 7.63
CA MET A 393 -0.73 -20.10 7.16
C MET A 393 0.04 -19.10 6.30
N SER A 394 1.22 -18.65 6.73
CA SER A 394 2.03 -17.68 5.97
C SER A 394 2.45 -18.23 4.59
N GLN A 395 2.79 -19.52 4.52
CA GLN A 395 3.11 -20.23 3.28
C GLN A 395 1.88 -20.37 2.37
N ASN A 396 0.73 -20.74 2.94
CA ASN A 396 -0.52 -20.88 2.19
C ASN A 396 -1.03 -19.55 1.64
N LEU A 397 -0.90 -18.46 2.39
CA LEU A 397 -1.26 -17.12 1.93
C LEU A 397 -0.37 -16.66 0.78
N GLU A 398 0.92 -17.01 0.78
CA GLU A 398 1.80 -16.76 -0.36
C GLU A 398 1.41 -17.56 -1.60
N LEU A 399 1.02 -18.82 -1.44
CA LEU A 399 0.47 -19.61 -2.56
C LEU A 399 -0.76 -18.92 -3.15
N ALA A 400 -1.62 -18.35 -2.31
CA ALA A 400 -2.77 -17.55 -2.77
C ALA A 400 -2.32 -16.33 -3.58
N VAL A 401 -1.28 -15.61 -3.15
CA VAL A 401 -0.71 -14.48 -3.94
C VAL A 401 -0.17 -14.96 -5.29
N ARG A 402 0.56 -16.08 -5.32
CA ARG A 402 1.11 -16.64 -6.56
C ARG A 402 0.01 -17.01 -7.56
N GLU A 403 -1.10 -17.57 -7.08
CA GLU A 403 -2.25 -17.88 -7.93
C GLU A 403 -2.88 -16.63 -8.58
N TYR A 404 -3.00 -15.52 -7.84
CA TYR A 404 -3.46 -14.24 -8.42
C TYR A 404 -2.49 -13.72 -9.48
N ARG A 405 -1.18 -13.77 -9.21
CA ARG A 405 -0.15 -13.32 -10.16
C ARG A 405 -0.08 -14.19 -11.40
N ASN A 406 -0.23 -15.50 -11.27
CA ASN A 406 -0.25 -16.41 -12.42
C ASN A 406 -1.40 -16.07 -13.38
N LYS A 407 -2.58 -15.72 -12.84
CA LYS A 407 -3.72 -15.24 -13.64
C LYS A 407 -3.42 -13.90 -14.31
N GLU A 408 -2.76 -12.98 -13.61
CA GLU A 408 -2.34 -11.70 -14.18
C GLU A 408 -1.35 -11.88 -15.34
N ILE A 409 -0.36 -12.77 -15.19
CA ILE A 409 0.63 -13.06 -16.24
C ILE A 409 -0.08 -13.56 -17.52
N LEU A 410 -1.09 -14.43 -17.38
CA LEU A 410 -1.87 -14.90 -18.52
C LEU A 410 -2.64 -13.78 -19.22
N LEU A 411 -3.27 -12.87 -18.45
CA LEU A 411 -3.95 -11.70 -19.02
C LEU A 411 -2.97 -10.74 -19.70
N GLN A 412 -1.81 -10.51 -19.09
CA GLN A 412 -0.76 -9.67 -19.65
C GLN A 412 -0.22 -10.26 -20.96
N PHE A 413 0.03 -11.57 -21.00
CA PHE A 413 0.43 -12.30 -22.20
C PHE A 413 -0.60 -12.09 -23.32
N ASN A 414 -1.89 -12.28 -23.02
CA ASN A 414 -2.95 -12.05 -24.00
C ASN A 414 -2.98 -10.58 -24.48
N CYS A 415 -2.79 -9.61 -23.59
CA CYS A 415 -2.76 -8.20 -23.98
C CYS A 415 -1.59 -7.85 -24.93
N ILE A 416 -0.43 -8.46 -24.74
CA ILE A 416 0.76 -8.22 -25.57
C ILE A 416 0.64 -8.92 -26.93
N HIS A 417 0.16 -10.16 -26.93
CA HIS A 417 0.26 -11.03 -28.10
C HIS A 417 -0.99 -11.08 -28.97
N THR A 418 -2.10 -10.45 -28.56
CA THR A 418 -3.35 -10.53 -29.31
C THR A 418 -4.04 -9.17 -29.43
N VAL A 419 -4.51 -8.84 -30.64
CA VAL A 419 -5.21 -7.58 -30.92
C VAL A 419 -6.69 -7.70 -30.58
N PRO A 420 -7.28 -6.80 -29.79
CA PRO A 420 -8.72 -6.80 -29.50
C PRO A 420 -9.56 -6.65 -30.77
N VAL A 421 -10.73 -7.29 -30.81
CA VAL A 421 -11.64 -7.17 -31.96
C VAL A 421 -12.36 -5.82 -31.92
N MET A 422 -12.06 -5.01 -32.92
CA MET A 422 -12.69 -3.72 -33.19
C MET A 422 -14.00 -3.93 -33.94
N THR A 423 -15.14 -3.61 -33.33
CA THR A 423 -16.46 -3.86 -33.94
C THR A 423 -17.29 -2.59 -34.09
N THR A 424 -16.88 -1.46 -33.54
CA THR A 424 -17.66 -0.23 -33.68
C THR A 424 -17.36 0.51 -34.99
N CYS A 425 -18.26 1.46 -35.33
CA CYS A 425 -18.04 2.39 -36.44
C CYS A 425 -16.93 3.42 -36.16
N LEU A 426 -16.43 3.51 -34.92
CA LEU A 426 -15.40 4.46 -34.48
C LEU A 426 -14.02 3.77 -34.34
N LYS A 427 -13.60 3.07 -35.41
CA LYS A 427 -12.37 2.25 -35.41
C LYS A 427 -11.10 3.01 -35.05
N SER A 428 -11.00 4.30 -35.40
CA SER A 428 -9.84 5.14 -35.06
C SER A 428 -9.70 5.33 -33.55
N ILE A 429 -10.82 5.53 -32.85
CA ILE A 429 -10.86 5.67 -31.38
C ILE A 429 -10.58 4.32 -30.73
N GLU A 430 -11.20 3.24 -31.22
CA GLU A 430 -10.93 1.89 -30.70
C GLU A 430 -9.46 1.49 -30.86
N SER A 431 -8.83 1.82 -31.99
CA SER A 431 -7.42 1.51 -32.23
C SER A 431 -6.50 2.22 -31.24
N VAL A 432 -6.77 3.49 -30.92
CA VAL A 432 -6.02 4.23 -29.89
C VAL A 432 -6.28 3.64 -28.51
N ALA A 433 -7.54 3.36 -28.17
CA ALA A 433 -7.90 2.75 -26.89
C ALA A 433 -7.22 1.39 -26.68
N ALA A 434 -7.21 0.52 -27.70
CA ALA A 434 -6.59 -0.80 -27.65
C ALA A 434 -5.06 -0.73 -27.48
N ARG A 435 -4.41 0.38 -27.85
CA ARG A 435 -2.96 0.60 -27.65
C ARG A 435 -2.62 1.12 -26.26
N VAL A 436 -3.55 1.82 -25.61
CA VAL A 436 -3.33 2.48 -24.32
C VAL A 436 -3.78 1.58 -23.16
N TYR A 437 -4.90 0.88 -23.33
CA TYR A 437 -5.53 0.10 -22.27
C TYR A 437 -5.22 -1.39 -22.38
N THR A 438 -5.21 -2.05 -21.22
CA THR A 438 -5.30 -3.52 -21.15
C THR A 438 -6.61 -3.99 -21.77
N ARG A 439 -6.69 -5.26 -22.14
CA ARG A 439 -7.89 -5.84 -22.77
C ARG A 439 -9.15 -5.69 -21.93
N GLU A 440 -9.04 -5.91 -20.63
CA GLU A 440 -10.17 -5.77 -19.71
C GLU A 440 -10.67 -4.33 -19.64
N VAL A 441 -9.75 -3.36 -19.59
CA VAL A 441 -10.13 -1.94 -19.60
C VAL A 441 -10.66 -1.52 -20.98
N PHE A 442 -10.07 -2.02 -22.07
CA PHE A 442 -10.54 -1.78 -23.44
C PHE A 442 -11.97 -2.28 -23.66
N SER A 443 -12.33 -3.43 -23.09
CA SER A 443 -13.70 -3.97 -23.18
C SER A 443 -14.73 -2.98 -22.62
N ASP A 444 -14.43 -2.32 -21.50
CA ASP A 444 -15.32 -1.34 -20.92
C ASP A 444 -15.30 -0.01 -21.67
N VAL A 445 -14.12 0.44 -22.15
CA VAL A 445 -14.02 1.57 -23.08
C VAL A 445 -14.90 1.36 -24.30
N LYS A 446 -14.87 0.15 -24.87
CA LYS A 446 -15.64 -0.20 -26.06
C LYS A 446 -17.15 -0.10 -25.80
N LYS A 447 -17.63 -0.54 -24.64
CA LYS A 447 -19.04 -0.36 -24.25
C LYS A 447 -19.43 1.12 -24.19
N GLU A 448 -18.54 1.99 -23.71
CA GLU A 448 -18.80 3.45 -23.71
C GLU A 448 -18.77 4.04 -25.13
N ILE A 449 -17.86 3.59 -26.00
CA ILE A 449 -17.85 3.97 -27.43
C ILE A 449 -19.15 3.53 -28.13
N GLU A 450 -19.68 2.35 -27.78
CA GLU A 450 -20.96 1.87 -28.29
C GLU A 450 -22.13 2.76 -27.83
N LYS A 451 -22.12 3.18 -26.56
CA LYS A 451 -23.12 4.11 -26.00
C LYS A 451 -23.07 5.49 -26.64
N ALA A 452 -21.90 5.96 -27.08
CA ALA A 452 -21.78 7.25 -27.77
C ALA A 452 -22.66 7.35 -29.03
N ARG A 453 -23.03 6.21 -29.64
CA ARG A 453 -24.00 6.18 -30.76
C ARG A 453 -25.40 6.68 -30.39
N ALA A 454 -25.76 6.61 -29.11
CA ALA A 454 -27.03 7.06 -28.59
C ALA A 454 -26.98 8.52 -28.12
N VAL A 455 -25.94 9.28 -28.47
CA VAL A 455 -25.79 10.67 -28.04
C VAL A 455 -25.76 11.60 -29.25
N ASN A 456 -26.58 12.64 -29.20
CA ASN A 456 -26.65 13.69 -30.22
C ASN A 456 -25.92 14.94 -29.75
N LEU A 457 -25.08 15.52 -30.62
CA LEU A 457 -24.50 16.84 -30.36
C LEU A 457 -25.53 17.94 -30.65
N VAL A 458 -26.05 18.56 -29.60
CA VAL A 458 -27.03 19.65 -29.70
C VAL A 458 -26.36 20.98 -29.94
N ARG A 459 -25.29 21.27 -29.20
CA ARG A 459 -24.63 22.58 -29.27
C ARG A 459 -23.13 22.47 -29.03
N LYS A 460 -22.36 23.25 -29.79
CA LYS A 460 -20.93 23.44 -29.60
C LYS A 460 -20.64 24.93 -29.48
N ARG A 461 -20.09 25.35 -28.34
CA ARG A 461 -19.73 26.76 -28.10
C ARG A 461 -18.29 26.88 -27.61
N ARG A 462 -17.64 27.98 -27.95
CA ARG A 462 -16.31 28.33 -27.43
C ARG A 462 -16.45 29.37 -26.34
N CYS A 463 -15.92 29.08 -25.15
CA CYS A 463 -15.84 30.01 -24.04
C CYS A 463 -14.35 30.19 -23.70
N LEU A 464 -13.75 31.28 -24.19
CA LEU A 464 -12.31 31.57 -24.05
C LEU A 464 -11.45 30.41 -24.61
N ASN A 465 -10.74 29.71 -23.71
CA ASN A 465 -9.85 28.58 -24.02
C ASN A 465 -10.52 27.21 -23.80
N THR A 466 -11.81 27.20 -23.49
CA THR A 466 -12.61 26.01 -23.23
C THR A 466 -13.64 25.82 -24.34
N MET A 467 -13.68 24.62 -24.92
CA MET A 467 -14.77 24.19 -25.78
C MET A 467 -15.85 23.54 -24.93
N VAL A 468 -17.08 24.01 -25.05
CA VAL A 468 -18.23 23.44 -24.34
C VAL A 468 -19.13 22.74 -25.36
N TYR A 469 -19.39 21.46 -25.12
CA TYR A 469 -20.28 20.60 -25.88
C TYR A 469 -21.53 20.34 -25.05
N THR A 470 -22.70 20.54 -25.65
CA THR A 470 -24.00 20.17 -25.09
C THR A 470 -24.51 19.01 -25.90
N LEU A 471 -24.73 17.89 -25.22
CA LEU A 471 -25.10 16.61 -25.75
C LEU A 471 -26.50 16.25 -25.23
N GLU A 472 -27.23 15.42 -25.97
CA GLU A 472 -28.57 14.93 -25.61
C GLU A 472 -28.63 13.42 -25.88
N GLU A 473 -29.19 12.65 -24.95
CA GLU A 473 -29.33 11.20 -25.11
C GLU A 473 -30.56 10.88 -25.99
N TYR A 474 -30.36 10.02 -26.99
CA TYR A 474 -31.38 9.58 -27.94
C TYR A 474 -32.57 8.96 -27.18
N ARG A 475 -33.78 9.47 -27.46
CA ARG A 475 -35.06 9.18 -26.74
C ARG A 475 -35.22 9.80 -25.34
N LYS A 476 -34.31 10.67 -24.89
CA LYS A 476 -34.47 11.48 -23.66
C LYS A 476 -34.14 12.96 -23.91
N PRO A 477 -35.02 13.70 -24.62
CA PRO A 477 -34.71 15.06 -25.07
C PRO A 477 -34.53 16.11 -23.95
N ASN A 478 -34.97 15.81 -22.73
CA ASN A 478 -34.82 16.72 -21.59
C ASN A 478 -33.55 16.48 -20.76
N MET A 479 -32.74 15.48 -21.10
CA MET A 479 -31.51 15.15 -20.37
C MET A 479 -30.29 15.67 -21.12
N LEU A 480 -29.90 16.92 -20.84
CA LEU A 480 -28.73 17.56 -21.43
C LEU A 480 -27.46 17.21 -20.66
N ILE A 481 -26.44 16.73 -21.37
CA ILE A 481 -25.11 16.44 -20.82
C ILE A 481 -24.15 17.53 -21.29
N ILE A 482 -23.42 18.13 -20.35
CA ILE A 482 -22.43 19.18 -20.65
C ILE A 482 -21.02 18.61 -20.51
N ALA A 483 -20.20 18.81 -21.53
CA ALA A 483 -18.79 18.48 -21.55
C ALA A 483 -17.92 19.69 -21.90
N CYS A 484 -16.84 19.88 -21.16
CA CYS A 484 -15.91 21.00 -21.27
C CYS A 484 -14.52 20.47 -21.60
N PHE A 485 -13.91 20.94 -22.70
CA PHE A 485 -12.54 20.62 -23.08
C PHE A 485 -11.66 21.85 -23.03
N GLY A 486 -10.73 21.88 -22.08
CA GLY A 486 -9.71 22.94 -21.97
C GLY A 486 -8.58 22.71 -22.98
N ARG A 487 -8.42 23.59 -23.96
CA ARG A 487 -7.42 23.41 -25.02
C ARG A 487 -5.98 23.53 -24.54
N ALA A 488 -5.68 24.44 -23.61
CA ALA A 488 -4.32 24.53 -23.03
C ALA A 488 -4.03 23.43 -22.02
N SER A 489 -5.01 23.05 -21.19
CA SER A 489 -4.83 22.00 -20.19
C SER A 489 -4.89 20.59 -20.78
N ARG A 490 -5.44 20.44 -21.99
CA ARG A 490 -5.82 19.15 -22.60
C ARG A 490 -6.68 18.28 -21.68
N LYS A 491 -7.49 18.91 -20.81
CA LYS A 491 -8.38 18.24 -19.87
C LYS A 491 -9.81 18.27 -20.39
N LEU A 492 -10.48 17.13 -20.33
CA LEU A 492 -11.92 16.99 -20.56
C LEU A 492 -12.62 16.83 -19.20
N GLU A 493 -13.67 17.60 -18.98
CA GLU A 493 -14.56 17.50 -17.83
C GLU A 493 -15.98 17.28 -18.35
N CYS A 494 -16.60 16.15 -18.02
CA CYS A 494 -18.01 15.89 -18.35
C CYS A 494 -18.83 15.75 -17.07
N GLN A 495 -20.09 16.23 -17.12
CA GLN A 495 -21.00 16.23 -15.98
C GLN A 495 -21.32 14.83 -15.44
N CYS A 496 -21.25 13.80 -16.28
CA CYS A 496 -21.41 12.39 -15.89
C CYS A 496 -20.28 11.88 -14.96
N ASN A 497 -19.15 12.58 -14.88
CA ASN A 497 -17.99 12.27 -14.03
C ASN A 497 -17.42 10.84 -14.21
N ILE A 498 -17.65 10.18 -15.35
CA ILE A 498 -17.23 8.78 -15.58
C ILE A 498 -15.71 8.64 -15.43
N TRP A 499 -14.94 9.61 -15.94
CA TRP A 499 -13.49 9.65 -15.72
C TRP A 499 -13.11 9.64 -14.24
N ARG A 500 -13.77 10.46 -13.41
CA ARG A 500 -13.51 10.54 -11.96
C ARG A 500 -13.93 9.26 -11.23
N LYS A 501 -14.96 8.56 -11.71
CA LYS A 501 -15.51 7.33 -11.11
C LYS A 501 -14.71 6.07 -11.48
N MET A 502 -14.34 5.95 -12.75
CA MET A 502 -13.81 4.72 -13.36
C MET A 502 -12.33 4.82 -13.72
N GLY A 503 -11.75 6.01 -13.79
CA GLY A 503 -10.35 6.21 -14.19
C GLY A 503 -10.07 5.85 -15.66
N ILE A 504 -11.10 5.84 -16.51
CA ILE A 504 -11.04 5.46 -17.93
C ILE A 504 -11.32 6.68 -18.81
N LEU A 505 -10.35 7.05 -19.65
CA LEU A 505 -10.32 8.29 -20.44
C LEU A 505 -11.11 8.16 -21.74
N VAL A 506 -12.29 7.53 -21.66
CA VAL A 506 -13.29 7.46 -22.73
C VAL A 506 -14.65 7.59 -22.07
N ASP A 507 -14.99 8.84 -21.77
CA ASP A 507 -16.37 9.24 -21.51
C ASP A 507 -17.13 9.29 -22.84
N THR A 508 -18.43 9.00 -22.87
CA THR A 508 -19.27 9.15 -24.08
C THR A 508 -19.19 10.56 -24.66
N CYS A 509 -18.82 11.54 -23.83
CA CYS A 509 -18.56 12.93 -24.21
C CYS A 509 -17.19 13.22 -24.87
N SER A 510 -16.25 12.25 -24.84
CA SER A 510 -14.86 12.37 -25.33
C SER A 510 -14.68 11.87 -26.75
N SER A 511 -15.49 10.88 -27.11
CA SER A 511 -15.64 10.29 -28.45
C SER A 511 -16.46 11.19 -29.35
#